data_AF-A0A7K2VGU6-F1
#
_entry.id   AF-A0A7K2VGU6-F1
#
_cell.length_a   1.000
_cell.length_b   1.000
_cell.length_c   1.000
_cell.angle_alpha   90.00
_cell.angle_beta   90.00
_cell.angle_gamma   90.00
#
_symmetry.space_group_name_H-M   'P 1'
#
loop_
_entity.id
_entity.type
_entity.pdbx_description
1 polymer ?
#
loop_
_entity_poly.entity_id
_entity_poly.type
_entity_poly.pdbx_seq_one_letter_code
_entity_poly.pdbx_strand_id
1 'polypeptide(L)'
;DSAIGLSVMIAIGPERFREMLDGFHTVDEHFRTAPAEENAPLLLGLLGIWYDDFFDAQSHAVLPYSHYLSKFTAYLQQLDMESNGKSVQKDGTPVEWQTGPVVWGTPGTNGQHAYYQLIHQGTKLIPADFIGFARPVDELSDELKAQHDLLMANFFAQTQALAFGKTEDEVREEGVAEAQVAHRTFRGNHPTTTILAPELTPSVLGQLVALYEHKVFVQGAVWNIDSFDQWGVELGKVLAKRIEPALTEGAEVPGLDPSTTALVAVYRSLKEVN
;
A
#
# COMPACT_ATOMS: atom_id res chain seq x y z
N ASP A 1 -7.43 -0.09 18.90
CA ASP A 1 -8.20 -1.22 18.34
C ASP A 1 -9.53 -1.42 19.09
N SER A 2 -10.42 -2.21 18.53
CA SER A 2 -11.81 -2.40 18.98
C SER A 2 -12.15 -3.90 19.13
N ALA A 3 -13.42 -4.19 19.44
CA ALA A 3 -13.92 -5.57 19.49
C ALA A 3 -13.80 -6.34 18.16
N ILE A 4 -13.56 -5.66 17.03
CA ILE A 4 -13.29 -6.31 15.73
C ILE A 4 -12.04 -7.21 15.81
N GLY A 5 -11.06 -6.86 16.64
CA GLY A 5 -9.84 -7.66 16.84
C GLY A 5 -10.03 -8.96 17.64
N LEU A 6 -11.26 -9.35 18.01
CA LEU A 6 -11.52 -10.53 18.84
C LEU A 6 -10.95 -11.83 18.24
N SER A 7 -11.03 -12.01 16.92
CA SER A 7 -10.46 -13.19 16.25
C SER A 7 -8.94 -13.25 16.37
N VAL A 8 -8.26 -12.10 16.29
CA VAL A 8 -6.81 -11.99 16.51
C VAL A 8 -6.48 -12.34 17.95
N MET A 9 -7.20 -11.78 18.92
CA MET A 9 -7.01 -12.08 20.35
C MET A 9 -7.17 -13.57 20.67
N ILE A 10 -8.14 -14.24 20.04
CA ILE A 10 -8.32 -15.70 20.19
C ILE A 10 -7.11 -16.46 19.61
N ALA A 11 -6.58 -16.03 18.47
CA ALA A 11 -5.49 -16.71 17.78
C ALA A 11 -4.12 -16.58 18.49
N ILE A 12 -3.80 -15.39 19.00
CA ILE A 12 -2.47 -15.11 19.58
C ILE A 12 -2.48 -15.01 21.12
N GLY A 13 -3.66 -15.09 21.73
CA GLY A 13 -3.86 -14.93 23.17
C GLY A 13 -3.99 -13.44 23.60
N PRO A 14 -4.64 -13.18 24.74
CA PRO A 14 -4.89 -11.82 25.20
C PRO A 14 -3.63 -11.05 25.59
N GLU A 15 -2.57 -11.72 26.02
CA GLU A 15 -1.28 -11.08 26.36
C GLU A 15 -0.60 -10.51 25.12
N ARG A 16 -0.51 -11.29 24.03
CA ARG A 16 0.08 -10.83 22.76
C ARG A 16 -0.81 -9.81 22.06
N PHE A 17 -2.12 -9.91 22.22
CA PHE A 17 -3.03 -8.87 21.74
C PHE A 17 -2.78 -7.53 22.46
N ARG A 18 -2.59 -7.54 23.79
CA ARG A 18 -2.22 -6.32 24.53
C ARG A 18 -0.87 -5.77 24.10
N GLU A 19 0.13 -6.64 23.90
CA GLU A 19 1.44 -6.23 23.36
C GLU A 19 1.29 -5.52 22.00
N MET A 20 0.39 -6.00 21.14
CA MET A 20 0.06 -5.31 19.90
C MET A 20 -0.49 -3.90 20.16
N LEU A 21 -1.48 -3.76 21.06
CA LEU A 21 -2.06 -2.46 21.43
C LEU A 21 -1.03 -1.50 22.04
N ASP A 22 -0.09 -2.00 22.85
CA ASP A 22 1.01 -1.19 23.39
C ASP A 22 1.91 -0.66 22.26
N GLY A 23 2.06 -1.44 21.18
CA GLY A 23 2.70 -1.00 19.95
C GLY A 23 2.00 0.18 19.27
N PHE A 24 0.66 0.11 19.12
CA PHE A 24 -0.11 1.27 18.64
C PHE A 24 0.12 2.49 19.52
N HIS A 25 -0.06 2.32 20.84
CA HIS A 25 0.07 3.40 21.81
C HIS A 25 1.45 4.07 21.81
N THR A 26 2.51 3.29 21.57
CA THR A 26 3.88 3.81 21.44
C THR A 26 3.97 4.84 20.30
N VAL A 27 3.38 4.53 19.14
CA VAL A 27 3.39 5.45 17.99
C VAL A 27 2.40 6.59 18.17
N ASP A 28 1.28 6.37 18.84
CA ASP A 28 0.33 7.44 19.20
C ASP A 28 1.02 8.52 20.05
N GLU A 29 1.76 8.10 21.09
CA GLU A 29 2.49 9.02 21.96
C GLU A 29 3.64 9.72 21.22
N HIS A 30 4.36 8.99 20.36
CA HIS A 30 5.37 9.58 19.49
C HIS A 30 4.76 10.66 18.58
N PHE A 31 3.68 10.33 17.87
CA PHE A 31 2.99 11.26 16.96
C PHE A 31 2.49 12.51 17.70
N ARG A 32 1.98 12.33 18.92
CA ARG A 32 1.42 13.41 19.75
C ARG A 32 2.47 14.35 20.34
N THR A 33 3.69 13.86 20.61
CA THR A 33 4.66 14.57 21.46
C THR A 33 6.01 14.88 20.81
N ALA A 34 6.41 14.15 19.76
CA ALA A 34 7.70 14.37 19.10
C ALA A 34 7.73 15.73 18.37
N PRO A 35 8.89 16.42 18.35
CA PRO A 35 9.12 17.58 17.48
C PRO A 35 8.84 17.23 16.02
N ALA A 36 8.37 18.20 15.23
CA ALA A 36 7.91 17.95 13.86
C ALA A 36 8.99 17.31 12.97
N GLU A 37 10.23 17.76 13.12
CA GLU A 37 11.43 17.29 12.41
C GLU A 37 11.87 15.87 12.78
N GLU A 38 11.35 15.31 13.87
CA GLU A 38 11.62 13.94 14.34
C GLU A 38 10.36 13.06 14.33
N ASN A 39 9.22 13.62 13.92
CA ASN A 39 7.93 12.95 13.94
C ASN A 39 7.76 12.08 12.67
N ALA A 40 8.14 10.80 12.79
CA ALA A 40 8.09 9.84 11.68
C ALA A 40 6.77 9.81 10.87
N PRO A 41 5.56 9.68 11.46
CA PRO A 41 4.32 9.74 10.68
C PRO A 41 4.13 11.06 9.93
N LEU A 42 4.48 12.20 10.55
CA LEU A 42 4.43 13.53 9.92
C LEU A 42 5.38 13.61 8.72
N LEU A 43 6.63 13.21 8.88
CA LEU A 43 7.62 13.22 7.80
C LEU A 43 7.20 12.32 6.64
N LEU A 44 6.69 11.12 6.92
CA LEU A 44 6.19 10.20 5.89
C LEU A 44 4.97 10.78 5.15
N GLY A 45 4.05 11.42 5.88
CA GLY A 45 2.90 12.08 5.27
C GLY A 45 3.33 13.22 4.35
N LEU A 46 4.24 14.08 4.80
CA LEU A 46 4.77 15.20 4.01
C LEU A 46 5.58 14.74 2.79
N LEU A 47 6.35 13.64 2.89
CA LEU A 47 7.01 13.04 1.74
C LEU A 47 6.00 12.49 0.72
N GLY A 48 4.91 11.88 1.19
CA GLY A 48 3.81 11.44 0.33
C GLY A 48 3.21 12.61 -0.46
N ILE A 49 2.87 13.70 0.23
CA ILE A 49 2.37 14.95 -0.40
C ILE A 49 3.39 15.51 -1.38
N TRP A 50 4.68 15.53 -1.01
CA TRP A 50 5.73 16.05 -1.87
C TRP A 50 5.78 15.33 -3.22
N TYR A 51 5.75 14.00 -3.22
CA TYR A 51 5.79 13.24 -4.47
C TYR A 51 4.46 13.26 -5.23
N ASP A 52 3.34 13.25 -4.53
CA ASP A 52 2.01 13.30 -5.14
C ASP A 52 1.75 14.66 -5.81
N ASP A 53 1.76 15.75 -5.02
CA ASP A 53 1.34 17.08 -5.48
C ASP A 53 2.40 17.82 -6.32
N PHE A 54 3.69 17.49 -6.14
CA PHE A 54 4.78 18.21 -6.83
C PHE A 54 5.52 17.38 -7.87
N PHE A 55 5.36 16.05 -7.87
CA PHE A 55 5.99 15.15 -8.85
C PHE A 55 5.00 14.26 -9.61
N ASP A 56 3.67 14.45 -9.43
CA ASP A 56 2.61 13.68 -10.11
C ASP A 56 2.76 12.17 -9.91
N ALA A 57 3.23 11.75 -8.73
CA ALA A 57 3.39 10.36 -8.36
C ALA A 57 2.06 9.74 -7.91
N GLN A 58 1.21 9.39 -8.87
CA GLN A 58 -0.16 8.88 -8.65
C GLN A 58 -0.27 7.56 -7.88
N SER A 59 0.85 6.91 -7.54
CA SER A 59 0.86 5.63 -6.84
C SER A 59 2.01 5.52 -5.85
N HIS A 60 1.76 4.81 -4.75
CA HIS A 60 2.72 4.56 -3.68
C HIS A 60 2.86 3.06 -3.45
N ALA A 61 4.07 2.53 -3.58
CA ALA A 61 4.33 1.11 -3.38
C ALA A 61 4.68 0.81 -1.91
N VAL A 62 4.07 -0.22 -1.32
CA VAL A 62 4.46 -0.73 0.02
C VAL A 62 4.92 -2.18 -0.11
N LEU A 63 6.19 -2.41 0.20
CA LEU A 63 6.95 -3.60 -0.19
C LEU A 63 7.56 -4.26 1.07
N PRO A 64 6.76 -5.03 1.84
CA PRO A 64 7.25 -5.70 3.03
C PRO A 64 8.11 -6.93 2.70
N TYR A 65 9.33 -7.00 3.21
CA TYR A 65 10.23 -8.15 3.09
C TYR A 65 9.95 -9.14 4.23
N SER A 66 8.71 -9.60 4.28
CA SER A 66 8.24 -10.65 5.18
C SER A 66 6.97 -11.27 4.60
N HIS A 67 6.94 -12.60 4.50
CA HIS A 67 5.76 -13.32 4.01
C HIS A 67 4.56 -13.18 4.96
N TYR A 68 4.80 -13.05 6.27
CA TYR A 68 3.75 -12.82 7.27
C TYR A 68 2.98 -11.51 7.02
N LEU A 69 3.59 -10.54 6.33
CA LEU A 69 2.95 -9.29 5.92
C LEU A 69 2.35 -9.36 4.51
N SER A 70 2.05 -10.55 3.98
CA SER A 70 1.44 -10.73 2.64
C SER A 70 0.09 -10.06 2.44
N LYS A 71 -0.61 -9.73 3.53
CA LYS A 71 -1.88 -8.98 3.50
C LYS A 71 -1.74 -7.54 3.99
N PHE A 72 -0.54 -7.12 4.42
CA PHE A 72 -0.34 -5.79 4.98
C PHE A 72 -0.63 -4.69 3.95
N THR A 73 -0.10 -4.83 2.73
CA THR A 73 -0.39 -3.86 1.66
C THR A 73 -1.87 -3.82 1.27
N ALA A 74 -2.58 -4.95 1.32
CA ALA A 74 -4.02 -5.00 1.06
C ALA A 74 -4.83 -4.32 2.19
N TYR A 75 -4.37 -4.42 3.44
CA TYR A 75 -4.92 -3.66 4.56
C TYR A 75 -4.68 -2.15 4.36
N LEU A 76 -3.46 -1.75 3.97
CA LEU A 76 -3.12 -0.35 3.71
C LEU A 76 -3.87 0.25 2.52
N GLN A 77 -4.24 -0.55 1.52
CA GLN A 77 -5.10 -0.11 0.42
C GLN A 77 -6.42 0.45 0.92
N GLN A 78 -7.07 -0.25 1.85
CA GLN A 78 -8.29 0.26 2.46
C GLN A 78 -7.97 1.50 3.31
N LEU A 79 -6.99 1.40 4.21
CA LEU A 79 -6.65 2.48 5.14
C LEU A 79 -6.36 3.80 4.42
N ASP A 80 -5.54 3.80 3.36
CA ASP A 80 -5.12 5.02 2.67
C ASP A 80 -6.18 5.46 1.65
N MET A 81 -6.57 4.57 0.73
CA MET A 81 -7.39 4.94 -0.42
C MET A 81 -8.85 5.24 -0.04
N GLU A 82 -9.43 4.52 0.92
CA GLU A 82 -10.80 4.79 1.40
C GLU A 82 -10.84 6.08 2.23
N SER A 83 -9.78 6.35 3.01
CA SER A 83 -9.66 7.57 3.81
C SER A 83 -9.43 8.81 2.95
N ASN A 84 -8.41 8.79 2.09
CA ASN A 84 -7.91 9.99 1.42
C ASN A 84 -8.30 10.10 -0.06
N GLY A 85 -8.97 9.11 -0.66
CA GLY A 85 -9.51 9.18 -2.02
C GLY A 85 -10.72 10.10 -2.14
N LYS A 86 -10.53 11.40 -1.85
CA LYS A 86 -11.59 12.41 -1.73
C LYS A 86 -11.39 13.56 -2.71
N SER A 87 -12.48 14.17 -3.15
CA SER A 87 -12.47 15.29 -4.11
C SER A 87 -13.05 16.58 -3.55
N VAL A 88 -13.43 16.59 -2.27
CA VAL A 88 -14.02 17.74 -1.58
C VAL A 88 -13.33 17.97 -0.26
N GLN A 89 -13.13 19.24 0.07
CA GLN A 89 -12.65 19.69 1.37
C GLN A 89 -13.74 19.53 2.44
N LYS A 90 -13.36 19.66 3.71
CA LYS A 90 -14.28 19.56 4.86
C LYS A 90 -15.43 20.56 4.85
N ASP A 91 -15.26 21.70 4.19
CA ASP A 91 -16.31 22.72 4.04
C ASP A 91 -17.24 22.49 2.82
N GLY A 92 -16.98 21.43 2.05
CA GLY A 92 -17.73 21.05 0.86
C GLY A 92 -17.24 21.70 -0.43
N THR A 93 -16.19 22.54 -0.39
CA THR A 93 -15.57 23.08 -1.62
C THR A 93 -14.78 21.99 -2.34
N PRO A 94 -14.78 21.95 -3.69
CA PRO A 94 -13.91 21.03 -4.43
C PRO A 94 -12.43 21.30 -4.16
N VAL A 95 -11.61 20.24 -4.18
CA VAL A 95 -10.13 20.39 -4.16
C VAL A 95 -9.61 20.80 -5.55
N GLU A 96 -8.52 21.56 -5.59
CA GLU A 96 -7.81 21.95 -6.83
C GLU A 96 -6.44 21.25 -7.01
N TRP A 97 -6.14 20.30 -6.12
CA TRP A 97 -4.91 19.49 -6.06
C TRP A 97 -5.24 17.99 -6.10
N GLN A 98 -4.21 17.12 -6.13
CA GLN A 98 -4.40 15.67 -6.02
C GLN A 98 -4.60 15.26 -4.55
N THR A 99 -5.19 14.10 -4.29
CA THR A 99 -5.40 13.60 -2.92
C THR A 99 -4.84 12.18 -2.80
N GLY A 100 -5.50 11.26 -2.09
CA GLY A 100 -4.93 9.95 -1.78
C GLY A 100 -4.38 9.20 -3.01
N PRO A 101 -3.15 8.65 -2.95
CA PRO A 101 -2.54 7.94 -4.06
C PRO A 101 -3.12 6.52 -4.21
N VAL A 102 -2.86 5.88 -5.34
CA VAL A 102 -3.11 4.44 -5.48
C VAL A 102 -2.04 3.66 -4.70
N VAL A 103 -2.44 3.01 -3.60
CA VAL A 103 -1.55 2.15 -2.80
C VAL A 103 -1.52 0.73 -3.37
N TRP A 104 -0.33 0.16 -3.53
CA TRP A 104 -0.18 -1.20 -4.06
C TRP A 104 1.14 -1.85 -3.65
N GLY A 105 1.25 -3.17 -3.88
CA GLY A 105 2.47 -3.91 -3.62
C GLY A 105 2.22 -5.35 -3.17
N THR A 106 3.30 -6.11 -3.10
CA THR A 106 3.35 -7.50 -2.63
C THR A 106 4.64 -7.70 -1.84
N PRO A 107 4.73 -8.77 -1.02
CA PRO A 107 5.95 -9.03 -0.28
C PRO A 107 7.19 -9.21 -1.17
N GLY A 108 8.33 -8.76 -0.65
CA GLY A 108 9.64 -9.17 -1.13
C GLY A 108 9.93 -10.64 -0.76
N THR A 109 10.62 -11.41 -1.60
CA THR A 109 11.22 -11.05 -2.90
C THR A 109 10.26 -11.25 -4.08
N ASN A 110 9.03 -11.74 -3.87
CA ASN A 110 8.08 -12.05 -4.95
C ASN A 110 7.83 -10.86 -5.89
N GLY A 111 7.67 -9.65 -5.34
CA GLY A 111 7.49 -8.43 -6.14
C GLY A 111 8.65 -8.13 -7.09
N GLN A 112 9.88 -8.52 -6.73
CA GLN A 112 11.07 -8.33 -7.56
C GLN A 112 10.96 -9.07 -8.90
N HIS A 113 10.31 -10.23 -8.89
CA HIS A 113 10.11 -11.08 -10.07
C HIS A 113 8.79 -10.81 -10.81
N ALA A 114 8.05 -9.76 -10.42
CA ALA A 114 6.76 -9.43 -11.02
C ALA A 114 6.77 -8.05 -11.69
N TYR A 115 7.03 -6.98 -10.93
CA TYR A 115 6.81 -5.61 -11.40
C TYR A 115 7.98 -4.65 -11.13
N TYR A 116 9.04 -5.10 -10.45
CA TYR A 116 10.23 -4.26 -10.23
C TYR A 116 10.90 -3.82 -11.53
N GLN A 117 10.74 -4.56 -12.63
CA GLN A 117 11.13 -4.11 -13.97
C GLN A 117 10.53 -2.74 -14.31
N LEU A 118 9.24 -2.53 -14.00
CA LEU A 118 8.56 -1.26 -14.22
C LEU A 118 9.06 -0.19 -13.23
N ILE A 119 9.30 -0.56 -11.98
CA ILE A 119 9.80 0.40 -10.98
C ILE A 119 11.20 0.91 -11.38
N HIS A 120 12.09 0.03 -11.84
CA HIS A 120 13.48 0.36 -12.20
C HIS A 120 13.64 1.06 -13.55
N GLN A 121 12.98 0.56 -14.60
CA GLN A 121 13.22 1.02 -15.98
C GLN A 121 11.94 1.51 -16.68
N GLY A 122 10.81 1.52 -15.98
CA GLY A 122 9.58 2.10 -16.49
C GLY A 122 9.64 3.63 -16.51
N THR A 123 8.58 4.22 -17.04
CA THR A 123 8.45 5.67 -17.21
C THR A 123 7.71 6.36 -16.07
N LYS A 124 7.21 5.59 -15.09
CA LYS A 124 6.47 6.10 -13.94
C LYS A 124 7.41 6.42 -12.78
N LEU A 125 7.10 7.47 -12.03
CA LEU A 125 7.70 7.72 -10.72
C LEU A 125 6.82 7.02 -9.67
N ILE A 126 7.43 6.16 -8.87
CA ILE A 126 6.72 5.37 -7.86
C ILE A 126 7.55 5.41 -6.58
N PRO A 127 7.23 6.31 -5.63
CA PRO A 127 7.76 6.24 -4.28
C PRO A 127 7.43 4.89 -3.67
N ALA A 128 8.40 4.30 -2.97
CA ALA A 128 8.26 2.97 -2.39
C ALA A 128 8.73 2.89 -0.95
N ASP A 129 7.89 2.35 -0.07
CA ASP A 129 8.25 2.01 1.30
C ASP A 129 8.69 0.54 1.37
N PHE A 130 9.94 0.34 1.77
CA PHE A 130 10.54 -0.96 2.03
C PHE A 130 10.47 -1.22 3.54
N ILE A 131 9.74 -2.28 3.94
CA ILE A 131 9.61 -2.68 5.35
C ILE A 131 10.36 -3.99 5.58
N GLY A 132 11.34 -3.99 6.48
CA GLY A 132 12.19 -5.15 6.76
C GLY A 132 12.37 -5.41 8.25
N PHE A 133 12.85 -6.61 8.58
CA PHE A 133 13.09 -7.05 9.95
C PHE A 133 14.51 -7.56 10.10
N ALA A 134 15.25 -7.09 11.11
CA ALA A 134 16.64 -7.48 11.31
C ALA A 134 16.78 -8.97 11.69
N ARG A 135 15.82 -9.51 12.46
CA ARG A 135 15.76 -10.92 12.83
C ARG A 135 14.57 -11.62 12.17
N PRO A 136 14.73 -12.89 11.76
CA PRO A 136 13.59 -13.74 11.41
C PRO A 136 12.75 -14.01 12.66
N VAL A 137 11.45 -14.31 12.48
CA VAL A 137 10.60 -14.69 13.61
C VAL A 137 11.06 -16.02 14.22
N ASP A 138 10.97 -16.13 15.55
CA ASP A 138 11.51 -17.25 16.31
C ASP A 138 10.90 -18.62 15.95
N GLU A 139 9.67 -18.65 15.44
CA GLU A 139 8.95 -19.89 15.08
C GLU A 139 9.42 -20.56 13.77
N LEU A 140 10.25 -19.88 12.97
CA LEU A 140 10.79 -20.45 11.74
C LEU A 140 11.79 -21.58 12.04
N SER A 141 11.87 -22.57 11.14
CA SER A 141 12.90 -23.61 11.23
C SER A 141 14.30 -23.02 11.03
N ASP A 142 15.32 -23.70 11.56
CA ASP A 142 16.71 -23.25 11.42
C ASP A 142 17.13 -23.13 9.94
N GLU A 143 16.61 -24.01 9.06
CA GLU A 143 16.90 -23.90 7.62
C GLU A 143 16.32 -22.61 7.01
N LEU A 144 15.14 -22.17 7.45
CA LEU A 144 14.52 -20.94 6.97
C LEU A 144 15.19 -19.71 7.59
N LYS A 145 15.56 -19.75 8.87
CA LYS A 145 16.32 -18.68 9.52
C LYS A 145 17.66 -18.43 8.83
N ALA A 146 18.34 -19.47 8.36
CA ALA A 146 19.59 -19.35 7.60
C ALA A 146 19.43 -18.61 6.25
N GLN A 147 18.21 -18.49 5.72
CA GLN A 147 17.93 -17.74 4.49
C GLN A 147 17.60 -16.26 4.74
N HIS A 148 17.45 -15.84 6.00
CA HIS A 148 17.03 -14.47 6.34
C HIS A 148 18.02 -13.42 5.84
N ASP A 149 19.31 -13.68 5.95
CA ASP A 149 20.34 -12.76 5.46
C ASP A 149 20.30 -12.60 3.93
N LEU A 150 19.89 -13.64 3.19
CA LEU A 150 19.68 -13.53 1.74
C LEU A 150 18.46 -12.67 1.41
N LEU A 151 17.38 -12.78 2.19
CA LEU A 151 16.22 -11.90 2.07
C LEU A 151 16.60 -10.44 2.34
N MET A 152 17.38 -10.19 3.39
CA MET A 152 17.80 -8.84 3.76
C MET A 152 18.87 -8.27 2.81
N ALA A 153 19.75 -9.10 2.23
CA ALA A 153 20.65 -8.66 1.17
C ALA A 153 19.86 -8.10 -0.03
N ASN A 154 18.77 -8.77 -0.41
CA ASN A 154 17.86 -8.30 -1.45
C ASN A 154 17.13 -7.00 -1.03
N PHE A 155 16.69 -6.88 0.23
CA PHE A 155 16.07 -5.67 0.77
C PHE A 155 16.96 -4.43 0.61
N PHE A 156 18.23 -4.53 1.04
CA PHE A 156 19.18 -3.41 0.96
C PHE A 156 19.64 -3.13 -0.47
N ALA A 157 19.88 -4.17 -1.27
CA ALA A 157 20.34 -4.00 -2.64
C ALA A 157 19.30 -3.30 -3.52
N GLN A 158 18.00 -3.54 -3.31
CA GLN A 158 16.95 -2.94 -4.13
C GLN A 158 16.80 -1.44 -3.89
N THR A 159 16.83 -0.98 -2.63
CA THR A 159 16.75 0.47 -2.35
C THR A 159 17.98 1.21 -2.87
N GLN A 160 19.16 0.60 -2.77
CA GLN A 160 20.39 1.13 -3.37
C GLN A 160 20.29 1.22 -4.90
N ALA A 161 19.85 0.15 -5.57
CA ALA A 161 19.73 0.12 -7.02
C ALA A 161 18.70 1.14 -7.53
N LEU A 162 17.59 1.34 -6.81
CA LEU A 162 16.57 2.35 -7.14
C LEU A 162 17.12 3.78 -7.00
N ALA A 163 17.91 4.04 -5.96
CA ALA A 163 18.49 5.36 -5.73
C ALA A 163 19.57 5.71 -6.77
N PHE A 164 20.51 4.79 -7.03
CA PHE A 164 21.74 5.12 -7.77
C PHE A 164 21.76 4.62 -9.21
N GLY A 165 20.97 3.60 -9.53
CA GLY A 165 20.97 3.02 -10.88
C GLY A 165 22.33 2.43 -11.27
N LYS A 166 22.59 2.47 -12.58
CA LYS A 166 23.81 2.00 -13.24
C LYS A 166 23.93 2.71 -14.58
N THR A 167 25.01 3.45 -14.78
CA THR A 167 25.28 4.26 -15.97
C THR A 167 25.68 3.40 -17.18
N GLU A 168 25.61 3.97 -18.38
CA GLU A 168 26.05 3.27 -19.60
C GLU A 168 27.54 2.86 -19.54
N ASP A 169 28.39 3.70 -18.96
CA ASP A 169 29.83 3.42 -18.87
C ASP A 169 30.11 2.25 -17.94
N GLU A 170 29.45 2.19 -16.78
CA GLU A 170 29.51 1.02 -15.89
C GLU A 170 29.02 -0.26 -16.59
N VAL A 171 27.97 -0.17 -17.41
CA VAL A 171 27.48 -1.30 -18.22
C VAL A 171 28.50 -1.73 -19.29
N ARG A 172 29.19 -0.77 -19.93
CA ARG A 172 30.25 -1.08 -20.91
C ARG A 172 31.45 -1.74 -20.25
N GLU A 173 31.83 -1.30 -19.04
CA GLU A 173 32.93 -1.88 -18.25
C GLU A 173 32.66 -3.35 -17.87
N GLU A 174 31.40 -3.74 -17.74
CA GLU A 174 30.99 -5.14 -17.54
C GLU A 174 31.16 -6.03 -18.80
N GLY A 175 31.61 -5.47 -19.92
CA GLY A 175 31.84 -6.19 -21.17
C GLY A 175 30.55 -6.53 -21.92
N VAL A 176 29.46 -5.79 -21.68
CA VAL A 176 28.19 -5.94 -22.38
C VAL A 176 28.34 -5.46 -23.84
N ALA A 177 27.71 -6.17 -24.78
CA ALA A 177 27.70 -5.76 -26.18
C ALA A 177 27.01 -4.39 -26.33
N GLU A 178 27.58 -3.48 -27.15
CA GLU A 178 27.10 -2.09 -27.27
C GLU A 178 25.59 -1.98 -27.56
N ALA A 179 25.04 -2.86 -28.40
CA ALA A 179 23.62 -2.90 -28.71
C ALA A 179 22.70 -3.20 -27.50
N GLN A 180 23.26 -3.70 -26.39
CA GLN A 180 22.54 -3.99 -25.16
C GLN A 180 22.76 -2.95 -24.06
N VAL A 181 23.70 -2.01 -24.23
CA VAL A 181 24.07 -1.05 -23.17
C VAL A 181 22.84 -0.26 -22.72
N ALA A 182 22.13 0.39 -23.65
CA ALA A 182 20.94 1.18 -23.34
C ALA A 182 19.82 0.37 -22.65
N HIS A 183 19.72 -0.93 -22.93
CA HIS A 183 18.72 -1.82 -22.32
C HIS A 183 19.09 -2.25 -20.89
N ARG A 184 20.38 -2.18 -20.53
CA ARG A 184 20.91 -2.57 -19.21
C ARG A 184 21.32 -1.38 -18.34
N THR A 185 21.15 -0.16 -18.84
CA THR A 185 21.28 1.08 -18.08
C THR A 185 20.09 1.25 -17.14
N PHE A 186 20.38 1.66 -15.90
CA PHE A 186 19.38 1.97 -14.88
C PHE A 186 19.54 3.44 -14.52
N ARG A 187 18.48 4.23 -14.70
CA ARG A 187 18.53 5.69 -14.49
C ARG A 187 18.72 6.10 -13.03
N GLY A 188 18.39 5.22 -12.08
CA GLY A 188 18.36 5.58 -10.66
C GLY A 188 17.36 6.71 -10.37
N ASN A 189 17.58 7.43 -9.28
CA ASN A 189 16.73 8.54 -8.85
C ASN A 189 15.26 8.13 -8.60
N HIS A 190 15.06 6.91 -8.11
CA HIS A 190 13.76 6.42 -7.66
C HIS A 190 13.70 6.48 -6.12
N PRO A 191 12.76 7.25 -5.53
CA PRO A 191 12.75 7.49 -4.09
C PRO A 191 12.22 6.30 -3.31
N THR A 192 12.88 5.99 -2.19
CA THR A 192 12.43 4.93 -1.28
C THR A 192 12.53 5.37 0.18
N THR A 193 11.59 4.91 1.01
CA THR A 193 11.71 4.91 2.47
C THR A 193 12.15 3.51 2.91
N THR A 194 13.11 3.42 3.81
CA THR A 194 13.47 2.14 4.45
C THR A 194 13.04 2.15 5.91
N ILE A 195 12.09 1.27 6.27
CA ILE A 195 11.63 1.03 7.63
C ILE A 195 12.19 -0.32 8.08
N LEU A 196 13.16 -0.30 9.00
CA LEU A 196 13.80 -1.51 9.52
C LEU A 196 13.47 -1.68 11.00
N ALA A 197 12.71 -2.72 11.33
CA ALA A 197 12.41 -3.07 12.71
C ALA A 197 13.31 -4.21 13.21
N PRO A 198 13.48 -4.40 14.53
CA PRO A 198 14.30 -5.50 15.05
C PRO A 198 13.76 -6.89 14.66
N GLU A 199 12.46 -7.09 14.76
CA GLU A 199 11.77 -8.37 14.53
C GLU A 199 10.26 -8.11 14.38
N LEU A 200 9.53 -8.98 13.67
CA LEU A 200 8.09 -8.88 13.57
C LEU A 200 7.42 -9.47 14.83
N THR A 201 7.24 -8.63 15.84
CA THR A 201 6.49 -8.94 17.06
C THR A 201 5.07 -8.34 17.00
N PRO A 202 4.13 -8.75 17.88
CA PRO A 202 2.83 -8.09 17.98
C PRO A 202 2.95 -6.58 18.19
N SER A 203 3.84 -6.12 19.06
CA SER A 203 4.08 -4.68 19.27
C SER A 203 4.56 -4.00 17.98
N VAL A 204 5.52 -4.58 17.28
CA VAL A 204 6.04 -4.00 16.02
C VAL A 204 4.94 -3.95 14.95
N LEU A 205 4.09 -4.97 14.86
CA LEU A 205 2.92 -4.92 13.97
C LEU A 205 2.00 -3.75 14.33
N GLY A 206 1.69 -3.56 15.62
CA GLY A 206 0.88 -2.42 16.07
C GLY A 206 1.52 -1.06 15.77
N GLN A 207 2.84 -0.95 15.95
CA GLN A 207 3.60 0.26 15.60
C GLN A 207 3.53 0.55 14.09
N LEU A 208 3.69 -0.47 13.25
CA LEU A 208 3.60 -0.31 11.79
C LEU A 208 2.20 0.12 11.36
N VAL A 209 1.13 -0.45 11.94
CA VAL A 209 -0.24 -0.02 11.62
C VAL A 209 -0.45 1.45 12.02
N ALA A 210 -0.16 1.80 13.28
CA ALA A 210 -0.34 3.17 13.78
C ALA A 210 0.52 4.20 13.02
N LEU A 211 1.72 3.82 12.58
CA LEU A 211 2.57 4.67 11.74
C LEU A 211 1.85 5.08 10.46
N TYR A 212 1.19 4.12 9.78
CA TYR A 212 0.43 4.40 8.57
C TYR A 212 -0.91 5.09 8.85
N GLU A 213 -1.60 4.80 9.96
CA GLU A 213 -2.81 5.52 10.36
C GLU A 213 -2.52 7.03 10.52
N HIS A 214 -1.45 7.36 11.23
CA HIS A 214 -1.04 8.76 11.44
C HIS A 214 -0.46 9.42 10.18
N LYS A 215 0.25 8.66 9.32
CA LYS A 215 0.66 9.14 7.99
C LYS A 215 -0.56 9.58 7.17
N VAL A 216 -1.58 8.73 7.09
CA VAL A 216 -2.82 8.98 6.34
C VAL A 216 -3.56 10.19 6.92
N PHE A 217 -3.62 10.30 8.26
CA PHE A 217 -4.20 11.47 8.94
C PHE A 217 -3.46 12.77 8.57
N VAL A 218 -2.13 12.77 8.59
CA VAL A 218 -1.32 13.94 8.22
C VAL A 218 -1.64 14.41 6.81
N GLN A 219 -1.68 13.47 5.85
CA GLN A 219 -1.99 13.79 4.46
C GLN A 219 -3.38 14.42 4.32
N GLY A 220 -4.41 13.80 4.90
CA GLY A 220 -5.76 14.32 4.85
C GLY A 220 -5.93 15.66 5.57
N ALA A 221 -5.21 15.87 6.67
CA ALA A 221 -5.20 17.15 7.38
C ALA A 221 -4.60 18.28 6.53
N VAL A 222 -3.49 18.03 5.82
CA VAL A 222 -2.87 19.03 4.94
C VAL A 222 -3.77 19.34 3.74
N TRP A 223 -4.38 18.32 3.12
CA TRP A 223 -5.33 18.48 2.02
C TRP A 223 -6.70 19.04 2.45
N ASN A 224 -6.93 19.26 3.74
CA ASN A 224 -8.19 19.73 4.29
C ASN A 224 -9.41 18.87 3.90
N ILE A 225 -9.25 17.54 3.84
CA ILE A 225 -10.32 16.57 3.52
C ILE A 225 -10.77 15.80 4.76
N ASP A 226 -11.96 15.21 4.71
CA ASP A 226 -12.40 14.27 5.76
C ASP A 226 -11.87 12.85 5.46
N SER A 227 -10.83 12.44 6.19
CA SER A 227 -10.25 11.10 6.08
C SER A 227 -11.07 9.99 6.73
N PHE A 228 -12.20 10.30 7.36
CA PHE A 228 -12.93 9.37 8.22
C PHE A 228 -14.35 9.06 7.74
N ASP A 229 -14.75 9.59 6.58
CA ASP A 229 -15.99 9.21 5.88
C ASP A 229 -15.74 8.33 4.65
N GLN A 230 -16.80 7.77 4.07
CA GLN A 230 -16.73 6.91 2.88
C GLN A 230 -17.99 6.97 2.01
N TRP A 231 -18.53 8.16 1.74
CA TRP A 231 -19.79 8.30 0.98
C TRP A 231 -19.75 7.72 -0.44
N GLY A 232 -18.57 7.60 -1.04
CA GLY A 232 -18.36 7.08 -2.39
C GLY A 232 -18.87 5.65 -2.61
N VAL A 233 -19.02 4.84 -1.56
CA VAL A 233 -19.49 3.44 -1.69
C VAL A 233 -21.01 3.29 -1.77
N GLU A 234 -21.77 4.33 -1.40
CA GLU A 234 -23.23 4.22 -1.25
C GLU A 234 -23.97 4.09 -2.59
N LEU A 235 -23.52 4.80 -3.62
CA LEU A 235 -24.15 4.74 -4.95
C LEU A 235 -24.11 3.31 -5.53
N GLY A 236 -22.98 2.62 -5.40
CA GLY A 236 -22.83 1.24 -5.86
C GLY A 236 -23.81 0.28 -5.17
N LYS A 237 -23.99 0.43 -3.85
CA LYS A 237 -24.95 -0.38 -3.06
C LYS A 237 -26.39 -0.14 -3.52
N VAL A 238 -26.77 1.11 -3.80
CA VAL A 238 -28.11 1.47 -4.28
C VAL A 238 -28.36 0.90 -5.68
N LEU A 239 -27.40 1.05 -6.59
CA LEU A 239 -27.52 0.52 -7.95
C LEU A 239 -27.57 -1.02 -7.98
N ALA A 240 -26.78 -1.69 -7.15
CA ALA A 240 -26.82 -3.15 -7.02
C ALA A 240 -28.20 -3.64 -6.57
N LYS A 241 -28.78 -3.04 -5.52
CA LYS A 241 -30.14 -3.37 -5.06
C LYS A 241 -31.22 -3.11 -6.11
N ARG A 242 -31.04 -2.09 -6.96
CA ARG A 242 -31.96 -1.78 -8.05
C ARG A 242 -31.90 -2.82 -9.18
N ILE A 243 -30.71 -3.35 -9.47
CA ILE A 243 -30.49 -4.34 -10.55
C ILE A 243 -30.84 -5.76 -10.08
N GLU A 244 -30.70 -6.07 -8.79
CA GLU A 244 -30.91 -7.40 -8.22
C GLU A 244 -32.21 -8.09 -8.69
N PRO A 245 -33.42 -7.46 -8.64
CA PRO A 245 -34.65 -8.08 -9.12
C PRO A 245 -34.63 -8.46 -10.61
N ALA A 246 -33.89 -7.73 -11.45
CA ALA A 246 -33.74 -8.09 -12.86
C ALA A 246 -32.98 -9.40 -13.06
N LEU A 247 -32.05 -9.72 -12.14
CA LEU A 247 -31.17 -10.89 -12.21
C LEU A 247 -31.75 -12.13 -11.48
N THR A 248 -32.54 -11.91 -10.43
CA THR A 248 -33.09 -12.96 -9.57
C THR A 248 -34.52 -13.34 -9.95
N GLU A 249 -35.36 -12.35 -10.26
CA GLU A 249 -36.80 -12.53 -10.53
C GLU A 249 -37.16 -12.29 -12.00
N GLY A 250 -36.20 -11.78 -12.78
CA GLY A 250 -36.41 -11.45 -14.18
C GLY A 250 -37.27 -10.21 -14.42
N ALA A 251 -37.42 -9.37 -13.40
CA ALA A 251 -38.21 -8.13 -13.46
C ALA A 251 -37.61 -7.12 -14.45
N GLU A 252 -38.47 -6.31 -15.08
CA GLU A 252 -38.02 -5.14 -15.83
C GLU A 252 -37.65 -4.01 -14.86
N VAL A 253 -36.45 -3.47 -15.02
CA VAL A 253 -35.96 -2.35 -14.21
C VAL A 253 -35.90 -1.09 -15.09
N PRO A 254 -36.82 -0.12 -14.90
CA PRO A 254 -36.86 1.08 -15.72
C PRO A 254 -35.64 1.95 -15.47
N GLY A 255 -35.14 2.65 -16.47
CA GLY A 255 -34.06 3.64 -16.35
C GLY A 255 -32.66 3.04 -16.16
N LEU A 256 -32.44 1.80 -16.59
CA LEU A 256 -31.10 1.29 -16.88
C LEU A 256 -30.61 1.88 -18.21
N ASP A 257 -29.30 2.12 -18.32
CA ASP A 257 -28.69 2.51 -19.58
C ASP A 257 -28.63 1.33 -20.57
N PRO A 258 -28.42 1.57 -21.88
CA PRO A 258 -28.38 0.51 -22.88
C PRO A 258 -27.30 -0.56 -22.64
N SER A 259 -26.15 -0.20 -22.06
CA SER A 259 -25.08 -1.16 -21.78
C SER A 259 -25.49 -2.11 -20.65
N THR A 260 -25.96 -1.57 -19.53
CA THR A 260 -26.42 -2.38 -18.39
C THR A 260 -27.59 -3.27 -18.79
N THR A 261 -28.53 -2.75 -19.58
CA THR A 261 -29.67 -3.52 -20.09
C THR A 261 -29.22 -4.73 -20.93
N ALA A 262 -28.28 -4.52 -21.84
CA ALA A 262 -27.75 -5.61 -22.68
C ALA A 262 -27.00 -6.66 -21.85
N LEU A 263 -26.20 -6.22 -20.87
CA LEU A 263 -25.46 -7.13 -19.98
C LEU A 263 -26.39 -7.99 -19.11
N VAL A 264 -27.45 -7.40 -18.56
CA VAL A 264 -28.49 -8.14 -17.81
C VAL A 264 -29.12 -9.21 -18.70
N ALA A 265 -29.48 -8.86 -19.94
CA ALA A 265 -30.07 -9.81 -20.89
C ALA A 265 -29.12 -10.98 -21.22
N VAL A 266 -27.84 -10.68 -21.51
CA VAL A 266 -26.80 -11.69 -21.75
C VAL A 266 -26.61 -12.58 -20.52
N TYR A 267 -26.46 -12.00 -19.34
CA TYR A 267 -26.30 -12.75 -18.08
C TYR A 267 -27.46 -13.72 -17.85
N ARG A 268 -28.70 -13.25 -18.00
CA ARG A 268 -29.89 -14.09 -17.85
C ARG A 268 -29.91 -15.23 -18.85
N SER A 269 -29.63 -14.94 -20.12
CA SER A 269 -29.58 -15.97 -21.16
C SER A 269 -28.56 -17.07 -20.82
N LEU A 270 -27.37 -16.71 -20.32
CA LEU A 270 -26.34 -17.67 -19.93
C LEU A 270 -26.73 -18.47 -18.69
N LYS A 271 -27.47 -17.85 -17.76
CA LYS A 271 -27.94 -18.51 -16.52
C LYS A 271 -29.09 -19.50 -16.78
N GLU A 272 -29.92 -19.22 -17.78
CA GLU A 272 -31.06 -20.05 -18.20
C GLU A 272 -30.64 -21.21 -19.13
N VAL A 273 -29.39 -21.28 -19.61
CA VAL A 273 -28.86 -22.49 -20.25
C VAL A 273 -28.56 -23.56 -19.18
N ASN A 274 -29.62 -24.27 -18.78
CA ASN A 274 -29.63 -25.63 -18.22
C ASN A 274 -30.97 -26.30 -18.54
#